data_AF-A0A5M4FJT9-F1
#
_entry.id   AF-A0A5M4FJT9-F1
#
_cell.length_a   1.000
_cell.length_b   1.000
_cell.length_c   1.000
_cell.angle_alpha   90.00
_cell.angle_beta   90.00
_cell.angle_gamma   90.00
#
_symmetry.space_group_name_H-M   'P 1'
#
loop_
_entity.id
_entity.type
_entity.pdbx_description
1 polymer ?
#
loop_
_entity_poly.entity_id
_entity_poly.type
_entity_poly.pdbx_seq_one_letter_code
_entity_poly.pdbx_strand_id
1 'polypeptide(L)' 'MRTEEGDHEKFSHYVPKDELTEAMIMGHPVVALCGKVWVPSRDPERFPVCPECKDIWESLNDGDEGDPSGDA' A
#
# COMPACT_ATOMS: atom_id res chain seq x y z
N MET A 1 -12.35 28.30 8.53
CA MET A 1 -12.15 27.21 7.56
C MET A 1 -10.95 26.42 8.06
N ARG A 2 -11.17 25.25 8.67
CA ARG A 2 -10.12 24.34 9.19
C ARG A 2 -10.26 23.00 8.46
N THR A 3 -9.90 23.00 7.19
CA THR A 3 -9.41 21.81 6.49
C THR A 3 -7.90 21.97 6.59
N GLU A 4 -7.13 21.09 7.23
CA GLU A 4 -6.41 20.04 6.47
C GLU A 4 -5.59 19.08 7.36
N GLU A 5 -5.65 19.15 8.69
CA GLU A 5 -4.69 18.40 9.54
C GLU A 5 -5.01 16.92 9.73
N GLY A 6 -6.18 16.45 9.27
CA GLY A 6 -6.64 15.07 9.48
C GLY A 6 -6.51 14.14 8.28
N ASP A 7 -5.97 14.58 7.14
CA ASP A 7 -5.93 13.77 5.92
C ASP A 7 -4.71 12.85 5.84
N HIS A 8 -3.69 13.08 6.66
CA HIS A 8 -2.50 12.24 6.67
C HIS A 8 -2.70 10.89 7.41
N GLU A 9 -3.88 10.65 7.99
CA GLU A 9 -4.27 9.38 8.63
C GLU A 9 -5.36 8.61 7.86
N LYS A 10 -5.81 9.12 6.70
CA LYS A 10 -6.93 8.57 5.91
C LYS A 10 -6.50 7.97 4.57
N PHE A 11 -5.20 7.76 4.35
CA PHE A 11 -4.73 7.13 3.13
C PHE A 11 -4.29 5.70 3.40
N SER A 12 -4.77 4.77 2.58
CA SER A 12 -4.29 3.39 2.55
C SER A 12 -2.94 3.36 1.86
N HIS A 13 -1.97 2.66 2.46
CA HIS A 13 -0.63 2.54 1.93
C HIS A 13 -0.39 1.09 1.49
N TYR A 14 0.25 0.91 0.34
CA TYR A 14 0.65 -0.42 -0.12
C TYR A 14 1.91 -0.89 0.60
N VAL A 15 1.91 -2.17 0.95
CA VAL A 15 2.99 -2.94 1.56
C VAL A 15 3.04 -4.28 0.81
N PRO A 16 4.20 -4.94 0.73
CA PRO A 16 4.26 -6.35 0.36
C PRO A 16 3.19 -7.17 1.11
N LYS A 17 2.42 -7.96 0.36
CA LYS A 17 1.27 -8.70 0.91
C LYS A 17 1.66 -9.64 2.05
N ASP A 18 2.82 -10.28 1.95
CA ASP A 18 3.39 -11.13 3.02
C ASP A 18 3.63 -10.33 4.30
N GLU A 19 4.35 -9.22 4.19
CA GLU A 19 4.68 -8.36 5.33
C GLU A 19 3.43 -7.75 5.97
N LEU A 20 2.45 -7.31 5.15
CA LEU A 20 1.19 -6.79 5.65
C LEU A 20 0.40 -7.84 6.44
N THR A 21 0.33 -9.07 5.91
CA THR A 21 -0.41 -10.17 6.55
C THR A 21 0.23 -10.56 7.87
N GLU A 22 1.57 -10.69 7.89
CA GLU A 22 2.32 -10.97 9.12
C GLU A 22 2.09 -9.89 10.18
N ALA A 23 2.16 -8.62 9.78
CA ALA A 23 1.97 -7.49 10.67
C ALA A 23 0.55 -7.37 11.23
N MET A 24 -0.47 -7.71 10.45
CA MET A 24 -1.84 -7.76 10.95
C MET A 24 -2.02 -8.83 12.04
N ILE A 25 -1.30 -9.95 11.95
CA ILE A 25 -1.37 -11.06 12.90
C ILE A 25 -0.51 -10.77 14.14
N MET A 26 0.73 -10.35 13.92
CA MET A 26 1.72 -10.13 14.97
C MET A 26 1.58 -8.76 15.66
N GLY A 27 0.97 -7.78 15.00
CA GLY A 27 0.80 -6.42 15.51
C GLY A 27 2.08 -5.58 15.49
N HIS A 28 3.02 -5.87 14.58
CA HIS A 28 4.25 -5.09 14.43
C HIS A 28 4.09 -3.93 13.43
N PRO A 29 4.90 -2.86 13.54
CA PRO A 29 4.93 -1.81 12.54
C PRO A 29 5.45 -2.34 11.20
N VAL A 30 4.90 -1.82 10.10
CA VAL A 30 5.33 -2.07 8.71
C VAL A 30 5.67 -0.79 8.00
N VAL A 31 6.44 -0.90 6.93
CA VAL A 31 6.90 0.25 6.13
C VAL A 31 6.23 0.23 4.75
N ALA A 32 5.58 1.32 4.40
CA ALA A 32 4.92 1.49 3.10
C ALA A 32 5.96 1.54 1.98
N LEU A 33 5.50 1.31 0.75
CA LEU A 33 6.28 1.64 -0.44
C LEU A 33 6.69 3.13 -0.48
N CYS A 34 5.87 4.02 0.07
CA CYS A 34 6.20 5.45 0.20
C CYS A 34 7.12 5.77 1.41
N GLY A 35 7.62 4.75 2.13
CA GLY A 35 8.49 4.90 3.31
C GLY A 35 7.77 5.23 4.62
N LYS A 36 6.44 5.25 4.65
CA LYS A 36 5.66 5.55 5.86
C LYS A 36 5.54 4.34 6.76
N VAL A 37 5.85 4.50 8.05
CA VAL A 37 5.73 3.42 9.04
C VAL A 37 4.38 3.50 9.76
N TRP A 38 3.65 2.40 9.84
CA TRP A 38 2.40 2.30 10.62
C TRP A 38 2.18 0.90 11.17
N VAL A 39 1.32 0.80 12.19
CA VAL A 39 0.85 -0.50 12.71
C VAL A 39 -0.56 -0.75 12.14
N PRO A 40 -0.76 -1.81 11.33
CA PRO A 40 -2.06 -2.09 10.76
C PRO A 40 -3.02 -2.52 11.88
N SER A 41 -4.07 -1.72 12.09
CA SER A 41 -5.03 -1.91 13.19
C SER A 41 -6.49 -1.62 12.81
N ARG A 42 -6.76 -1.23 11.56
CA ARG A 42 -8.09 -0.87 11.05
C ARG A 42 -8.28 -1.39 9.62
N ASP A 43 -9.52 -1.75 9.27
CA ASP A 43 -9.89 -2.17 7.92
C ASP A 43 -9.62 -1.06 6.88
N PRO A 44 -8.74 -1.31 5.88
CA PRO A 44 -8.31 -0.31 4.89
C PRO A 44 -9.35 -0.02 3.79
N GLU A 45 -10.46 -0.76 3.73
CA GLU A 45 -11.49 -0.65 2.68
C GLU A 45 -12.25 0.70 2.66
N ARG A 46 -12.04 1.57 3.64
CA ARG A 46 -12.73 2.88 3.74
C ARG A 46 -11.92 4.08 3.27
N PHE A 47 -10.69 3.86 2.80
CA PHE A 47 -9.73 4.95 2.62
C PHE A 47 -9.11 4.95 1.22
N PRO A 48 -9.01 6.12 0.56
CA PRO A 48 -8.30 6.25 -0.71
C PRO A 48 -6.84 5.83 -0.56
N VAL A 49 -6.26 5.22 -1.58
CA VAL A 49 -4.85 4.83 -1.58
C VAL A 49 -3.96 6.06 -1.75
N CYS A 50 -2.80 6.07 -1.08
CA CYS A 50 -1.78 7.10 -1.24
C CYS A 50 -1.30 7.15 -2.72
N PRO A 51 -1.28 8.34 -3.37
CA PRO A 51 -0.90 8.45 -4.78
C PRO A 51 0.52 7.96 -5.05
N GLU A 52 1.46 8.17 -4.12
CA GLU A 52 2.84 7.66 -4.22
C GLU A 52 2.88 6.12 -4.19
N CYS A 53 2.18 5.49 -3.24
CA CYS A 53 2.07 4.04 -3.21
C CYS A 53 1.43 3.49 -4.48
N LYS A 54 0.41 4.18 -5.02
CA LYS A 54 -0.28 3.80 -6.25
C LYS A 54 0.66 3.87 -7.45
N ASP A 55 1.43 4.94 -7.61
CA ASP A 55 2.39 5.11 -8.71
C ASP A 55 3.50 4.05 -8.69
N ILE A 56 4.07 3.78 -7.51
CA ILE A 56 5.07 2.72 -7.33
C ILE A 56 4.45 1.35 -7.62
N TRP A 57 3.23 1.09 -7.13
CA TRP A 57 2.54 -0.17 -7.36
C TRP A 57 2.20 -0.38 -8.84
N GLU A 58 1.71 0.66 -9.54
CA GLU A 58 1.49 0.64 -10.98
C GLU A 58 2.80 0.38 -11.74
N SER A 59 3.91 1.00 -11.32
CA SER A 59 5.24 0.77 -11.90
C SER A 59 5.78 -0.65 -11.65
N LEU A 60 5.45 -1.25 -10.50
CA LEU A 60 5.83 -2.64 -10.17
C LEU A 60 4.93 -3.65 -10.92
N ASN A 61 3.64 -3.37 -11.06
CA ASN A 61 2.69 -4.26 -11.72
C ASN A 61 2.82 -4.23 -13.25
N ASP A 62 3.19 -3.08 -13.84
CA ASP A 62 3.52 -2.97 -15.28
C ASP A 62 4.72 -3.84 -15.67
N GLY A 63 5.59 -4.16 -14.70
CA GLY A 63 6.73 -5.08 -14.88
C GLY A 63 6.44 -6.57 -14.65
N ASP A 64 5.27 -6.94 -14.12
CA ASP A 64 4.95 -8.33 -13.73
C ASP A 64 3.82 -8.98 -14.57
N GLU A 65 3.10 -8.21 -15.39
CA GLU A 65 2.01 -8.73 -16.24
C GLU A 65 2.37 -8.71 -17.73
N GLY A 66 3.54 -9.29 -18.04
CA GLY A 66 4.12 -9.27 -19.38
C GLY A 66 4.90 -10.54 -19.75
N ASP A 67 4.47 -11.72 -19.30
CA ASP A 67 4.78 -12.98 -19.99
C ASP A 67 3.57 -13.42 -20.82
N PRO A 68 3.38 -12.90 -22.05
CA PRO A 68 2.83 -13.72 -23.09
C PRO A 68 3.97 -14.61 -23.58
N SER A 69 4.14 -15.78 -22.97
CA SER A 69 4.72 -16.93 -23.67
C SER A 69 3.85 -17.19 -24.91
N GLY A 70 4.11 -16.40 -25.95
CA GLY A 70 3.74 -16.67 -27.33
C GLY A 70 4.77 -17.66 -27.84
N ASP A 71 4.51 -18.93 -27.57
CA ASP A 71 5.26 -20.02 -28.18
C ASP A 71 4.82 -20.17 -29.65
N ALA A 72 5.81 -20.22 -30.53
CA ALA A 72 5.77 -20.12 -31.99
C ALA A 72 4.92 -21.18 -32.73
#